data_AF-A0AB74LR21-F1
#
_entry.id   AF-A0AB74LR21-F1
#
_cell.length_a   1.000
_cell.length_b   1.000
_cell.length_c   1.000
_cell.angle_alpha   90.00
_cell.angle_beta   90.00
_cell.angle_gamma   90.00
#
_symmetry.space_group_name_H-M   'P 1'
#
loop_
_entity.id
_entity.type
_entity.pdbx_description
1 polymer ?
#
loop_
_entity_poly.entity_id
_entity_poly.type
_entity_poly.pdbx_seq_one_letter_code
_entity_poly.pdbx_strand_id
1 'polypeptide(L)' 'MNSTQVGNRLPTPDLVPVYEAAGDAARIAESYARAATEFAAIGDARGLAYSIRCAASALMTAAGLADELRPSRTIRERAA' A
#
# COMPACT_ATOMS: atom_id res chain seq x y z
N MET A 1 27.35 -2.83 -42.51
CA MET A 1 26.06 -3.53 -42.30
C MET A 1 26.25 -4.51 -41.15
N ASN A 2 25.83 -4.14 -39.93
CA ASN A 2 25.10 -5.03 -39.03
C ASN A 2 24.64 -4.25 -37.81
N SER A 3 23.34 -3.97 -37.85
CA SER A 3 22.54 -3.32 -36.83
C SER A 3 22.33 -4.30 -35.68
N THR A 4 23.22 -4.30 -34.70
CA THR A 4 22.96 -4.95 -33.41
C THR A 4 22.03 -4.05 -32.62
N GLN A 5 20.74 -4.29 -32.78
CA GLN A 5 19.66 -3.74 -31.96
C GLN A 5 19.94 -4.06 -30.49
N VAL A 6 20.65 -3.16 -29.81
CA VAL A 6 20.75 -3.15 -28.35
C VAL A 6 19.35 -2.84 -27.86
N GLY A 7 18.63 -3.89 -27.48
CA GLY A 7 17.29 -3.81 -26.95
C GLY A 7 17.28 -2.85 -25.77
N ASN A 8 16.78 -1.64 -26.02
CA ASN A 8 16.37 -0.65 -25.04
C ASN A 8 15.29 -1.28 -24.15
N ARG A 9 15.71 -2.06 -23.14
CA ARG A 9 14.84 -2.40 -22.01
C ARG A 9 14.73 -1.11 -21.22
N LEU A 10 13.63 -0.39 -21.46
CA LEU A 10 13.17 0.67 -20.55
C LEU A 10 13.29 0.14 -19.11
N PRO A 11 13.82 0.94 -18.15
CA PRO A 11 13.91 0.51 -16.78
C PRO A 11 12.53 0.04 -16.33
N THR A 12 12.42 -1.22 -15.92
CA THR A 12 11.20 -1.68 -15.25
C THR A 12 11.03 -0.79 -14.03
N PRO A 13 9.87 -0.10 -13.85
CA PRO A 13 9.64 0.66 -12.64
C PRO A 13 9.86 -0.28 -11.48
N ASP A 14 10.77 0.09 -10.59
CA ASP A 14 11.02 -0.67 -9.38
C ASP A 14 9.76 -0.52 -8.52
N LEU A 15 8.94 -1.57 -8.49
CA LEU A 15 7.72 -1.61 -7.69
C LEU A 15 8.01 -2.03 -6.25
N VAL A 16 9.25 -2.44 -5.92
CA VAL A 16 9.65 -2.84 -4.57
C VAL A 16 9.26 -1.78 -3.53
N PRO A 17 9.48 -0.47 -3.75
CA PRO A 17 9.05 0.55 -2.80
C PRO A 17 7.53 0.60 -2.57
N VAL A 18 6.72 0.29 -3.60
CA VAL A 18 5.25 0.28 -3.49
C VAL A 18 4.78 -0.94 -2.69
N TYR A 19 5.41 -2.11 -2.91
CA TYR A 19 5.15 -3.30 -2.10
C TYR A 19 5.53 -3.09 -0.63
N GLU A 20 6.70 -2.51 -0.36
CA GLU A 20 7.15 -2.20 1.00
C GLU A 20 6.22 -1.18 1.67
N ALA A 21 5.89 -0.09 0.98
CA ALA A 21 4.99 0.93 1.52
C ALA A 21 3.58 0.38 1.79
N ALA A 22 3.04 -0.48 0.93
CA ALA A 22 1.76 -1.14 1.16
C ALA A 22 1.80 -2.06 2.38
N GLY A 23 2.89 -2.82 2.55
CA GLY A 23 3.12 -3.67 3.71
C GLY A 23 3.26 -2.88 5.01
N ASP A 24 3.98 -1.76 4.98
CA ASP A 24 4.14 -0.87 6.13
C ASP A 24 2.82 -0.24 6.55
N ALA A 25 2.02 0.25 5.59
CA ALA A 25 0.69 0.78 5.84
C ALA A 25 -0.24 -0.27 6.48
N ALA A 26 -0.19 -1.51 5.99
CA ALA A 26 -0.95 -2.62 6.58
C ALA A 26 -0.50 -2.93 8.02
N ARG A 27 0.80 -2.89 8.32
CA ARG A 27 1.34 -3.11 9.67
C ARG A 27 0.91 -2.01 10.65
N ILE A 28 0.86 -0.76 10.18
CA ILE A 28 0.33 0.37 10.96
C ILE A 28 -1.15 0.15 11.28
N ALA A 29 -1.93 -0.28 10.28
CA ALA A 29 -3.34 -0.59 10.50
C ALA A 29 -3.55 -1.69 11.56
N GLU A 30 -2.76 -2.76 11.50
CA GLU A 30 -2.80 -3.84 12.49
C GLU A 30 -2.52 -3.31 13.91
N SER A 31 -1.53 -2.44 14.05
CA SER A 31 -1.14 -1.87 15.34
C SER A 31 -2.31 -1.10 15.98
N TYR A 32 -3.02 -0.29 15.18
CA TYR A 32 -4.21 0.41 15.65
C TYR A 32 -5.40 -0.52 15.92
N ALA A 33 -5.57 -1.59 15.14
CA ALA A 33 -6.61 -2.59 15.38
C ALA A 33 -6.40 -3.35 16.70
N ARG A 34 -5.14 -3.66 17.06
CA ARG A 34 -4.79 -4.23 18.36
C ARG A 34 -5.12 -3.25 19.51
N ALA A 35 -4.69 -1.99 19.38
CA ALA A 35 -5.00 -0.96 20.37
C ALA A 35 -6.53 -0.75 20.53
N ALA A 36 -7.30 -0.80 19.45
CA ALA A 36 -8.76 -0.76 19.51
C ALA A 36 -9.34 -1.90 20.37
N THR A 37 -8.78 -3.11 20.25
CA THR A 37 -9.20 -4.25 21.08
C THR A 37 -8.90 -4.02 22.56
N GLU A 38 -7.74 -3.46 22.88
CA GLU A 38 -7.35 -3.11 24.26
C GLU A 38 -8.29 -2.03 24.85
N PHE A 39 -8.60 -0.98 24.10
CA PHE A 39 -9.54 0.06 24.55
C PHE A 39 -10.97 -0.48 24.72
N ALA A 40 -11.41 -1.38 23.85
CA ALA A 40 -12.71 -2.04 24.00
C ALA A 40 -12.78 -2.88 25.28
N ALA A 41 -11.69 -3.58 25.63
CA ALA A 41 -11.63 -4.40 26.84
C ALA A 41 -11.76 -3.59 28.14
N ILE A 42 -11.31 -2.33 28.14
CA ILE A 42 -11.41 -1.43 29.31
C ILE A 42 -12.61 -0.47 29.25
N GLY A 43 -13.44 -0.56 28.20
CA GLY A 43 -14.61 0.31 28.01
C GLY A 43 -14.29 1.75 27.60
N ASP A 44 -13.08 2.03 27.09
CA ASP A 44 -12.72 3.37 26.61
C ASP A 44 -13.26 3.60 25.19
N ALA A 45 -14.45 4.21 25.11
CA ALA A 45 -15.10 4.53 23.85
C ALA A 45 -14.31 5.55 22.99
N ARG A 46 -13.57 6.47 23.60
CA ARG A 46 -12.83 7.51 22.85
C ARG A 46 -11.57 6.92 22.23
N GLY A 47 -10.80 6.18 23.02
CA GLY A 47 -9.63 5.44 22.55
C GLY A 47 -10.00 4.45 21.45
N LEU A 48 -11.08 3.68 21.64
CA LEU A 48 -11.60 2.75 20.64
C LEU A 48 -11.93 3.46 19.32
N ALA A 49 -12.74 4.52 19.38
CA ALA A 49 -13.17 5.23 18.17
C ALA A 49 -11.99 5.88 17.43
N TYR A 50 -11.00 6.39 18.16
CA TYR A 50 -9.78 6.94 17.57
C TYR A 50 -8.98 5.86 16.85
N SER A 51 -8.67 4.76 17.53
CA SER A 51 -7.89 3.66 16.98
C SER A 51 -8.54 3.05 15.74
N ILE A 52 -9.87 2.86 15.75
CA ILE A 52 -10.59 2.37 14.57
C ILE A 52 -10.45 3.34 13.38
N ARG A 53 -10.56 4.65 13.59
CA ARG A 53 -10.39 5.63 12.51
C ARG A 53 -8.99 5.60 11.93
N CYS A 54 -7.96 5.52 12.78
CA CYS A 54 -6.57 5.43 12.34
C CYS A 54 -6.30 4.13 11.57
N ALA A 55 -6.80 2.99 12.06
CA ALA A 55 -6.70 1.71 11.35
C ALA A 55 -7.37 1.78 9.97
N ALA A 56 -8.58 2.33 9.88
CA ALA A 56 -9.30 2.49 8.63
C ALA A 56 -8.53 3.40 7.64
N SER A 57 -7.97 4.50 8.11
CA SER A 57 -7.15 5.39 7.28
C SER A 57 -5.92 4.67 6.73
N ALA A 58 -5.21 3.92 7.57
CA ALA A 58 -4.03 3.17 7.15
C ALA A 58 -4.38 2.05 6.14
N LEU A 59 -5.51 1.36 6.34
CA LEU A 59 -6.02 0.38 5.38
C LEU A 59 -6.40 1.00 4.03
N MET A 60 -7.01 2.19 4.03
CA MET A 60 -7.31 2.89 2.78
C MET A 60 -6.03 3.26 2.02
N THR A 61 -4.98 3.72 2.72
CA THR A 61 -3.67 3.96 2.12
C THR A 61 -3.08 2.68 1.53
N ALA A 62 -3.08 1.58 2.30
CA ALA A 62 -2.59 0.29 1.83
C ALA A 62 -3.37 -0.20 0.60
N ALA A 63 -4.69 -0.04 0.58
CA ALA A 63 -5.54 -0.40 -0.55
C ALA A 63 -5.24 0.45 -1.80
N GLY A 64 -4.98 1.75 -1.62
CA GLY A 64 -4.57 2.64 -2.71
C GLY A 64 -3.25 2.19 -3.35
N LEU A 65 -2.23 1.95 -2.51
CA LEU A 65 -0.92 1.44 -2.97
C LEU A 65 -1.04 0.06 -3.61
N ALA A 66 -1.90 -0.82 -3.09
CA ALA A 66 -2.15 -2.13 -3.68
C ALA A 66 -2.83 -2.04 -5.06
N ASP A 67 -3.66 -1.02 -5.31
CA ASP A 67 -4.27 -0.82 -6.63
C ASP A 67 -3.27 -0.30 -7.67
N GLU A 68 -2.20 0.38 -7.25
CA GLU A 68 -1.08 0.76 -8.14
C GLU A 68 -0.33 -0.48 -8.68
N LEU A 69 -0.32 -1.56 -7.90
CA LEU A 69 0.25 -2.85 -8.31
C LEU A 69 -0.62 -3.59 -9.34
N ARG A 70 -1.83 -3.09 -9.66
CA ARG A 70 -2.74 -3.72 -10.61
C ARG A 70 -2.13 -3.69 -12.03
N PRO A 71 -1.94 -4.84 -12.71
CA PRO A 71 -1.24 -4.93 -14.00
C PRO A 71 -1.82 -4.02 -15.09
N SER A 72 -3.15 -3.89 -15.16
CA SER A 72 -3.84 -3.08 -16.16
C SER A 72 -3.63 -1.56 -15.99
N ARG A 73 -3.25 -1.11 -14.79
CA ARG A 73 -2.93 0.30 -14.52
C ARG A 73 -1.48 0.60 -14.89
N THR A 74 -0.57 -0.31 -14.52
CA THR A 74 0.84 -0.28 -14.94
C THR A 74 1.00 -0.32 -16.46
N ILE A 75 0.13 -1.04 -17.19
CA ILE A 75 0.17 -1.07 -18.66
C ILE A 75 -0.35 0.22 -19.30
N ARG A 76 -1.30 0.92 -18.66
CA ARG A 76 -1.87 2.16 -19.21
C ARG A 76 -0.87 3.32 -19.17
N GLU A 77 -0.08 3.42 -18.11
CA GLU A 77 1.04 4.38 -18.02
C GLU A 77 2.17 4.07 -19.02
N ARG A 78 2.24 2.84 -19.55
CA ARG A 78 3.22 2.45 -20.58
C ARG A 78 2.81 2.84 -22.01
N ALA A 79 1.56 3.24 -22.24
CA ALA A 79 1.01 3.51 -23.57
C ALA A 79 0.74 5.00 -23.85
N ALA A 80 1.01 5.88 -22.88
CA ALA A 80 0.89 7.33 -22.97
C ALA A 80 2.30 7.96 -22.94
#